data_AF-A0A524H3Y0-F1
#
_entry.id   AF-A0A524H3Y0-F1
#
_cell.length_a   1.000
_cell.length_b   1.000
_cell.length_c   1.000
_cell.angle_alpha   90.00
_cell.angle_beta   90.00
_cell.angle_gamma   90.00
#
_symmetry.space_group_name_H-M   'P 1'
#
loop_
_entity.id
_entity.type
_entity.pdbx_description
1 polymer ?
#
loop_
_entity_poly.entity_id
_entity_poly.type
_entity_poly.pdbx_seq_one_letter_code
_entity_poly.pdbx_strand_id
1 'polypeptide(L)'
;MNLIIKGCYCDVLTDSRDLVQRGWRSNLIVQNCNLLLAALMKNDNNMQGILYLAIGEGKDDWDLSHQVPLLTTTKLAKEVTRLEITENQVVYLDNLDKPVETISNRLEITIKFRGEDFISNGFQTIREFGLFGGDAIQEPNSGFMINYVIHPRIDLTSDLTFTRKLRLAFSMGAIDEERLMGVGANLPVISIDGIGDEYADELGKNGIYSLGDLAEIDPFSPVGIIPQGRLRDFRAKARMVSRLGINLPPVFPLADRSISSLLSERPEVLAIDVPGLTSEIIKQLQEELSVLHIALDDAHLQQITLGDLIKA
;
A
#
# COMPACT_ATOMS: atom_id res chain seq x y z
N MET A 1 -0.33 12.11 22.72
CA MET A 1 -0.92 10.89 22.14
C MET A 1 -1.37 11.28 20.74
N ASN A 2 -0.67 10.85 19.68
CA ASN A 2 -0.96 11.30 18.32
C ASN A 2 -2.05 10.41 17.71
N LEU A 3 -3.09 11.03 17.14
CA LEU A 3 -4.02 10.35 16.24
C LEU A 3 -3.23 9.99 14.98
N ILE A 4 -3.20 8.72 14.61
CA ILE A 4 -2.58 8.28 13.37
C ILE A 4 -3.71 7.81 12.47
N ILE A 5 -3.89 8.54 11.37
CA ILE A 5 -4.77 8.14 10.28
C ILE A 5 -3.88 7.43 9.27
N LYS A 6 -4.31 6.23 8.87
CA LYS A 6 -3.65 5.45 7.82
C LYS A 6 -4.62 5.28 6.67
N GLY A 7 -4.08 5.13 5.47
CA GLY A 7 -4.87 4.68 4.35
C GLY A 7 -4.13 3.77 3.41
N CYS A 8 -4.89 2.92 2.73
CA CYS A 8 -4.41 2.09 1.64
C CYS A 8 -5.42 2.06 0.50
N TYR A 9 -5.01 1.58 -0.66
CA TYR A 9 -5.86 1.45 -1.83
C TYR A 9 -5.54 0.19 -2.63
N CYS A 10 -6.52 -0.30 -3.38
CA CYS A 10 -6.41 -1.42 -4.29
C CYS A 10 -7.12 -1.06 -5.59
N ASP A 11 -6.48 -1.35 -6.72
CA ASP A 11 -6.99 -1.06 -8.05
C ASP A 11 -7.31 -2.37 -8.77
N VAL A 12 -8.49 -2.41 -9.38
CA VAL A 12 -8.97 -3.52 -10.21
C VAL A 12 -9.37 -2.96 -11.57
N LEU A 13 -8.67 -3.41 -12.60
CA LEU A 13 -9.00 -3.11 -13.99
C LEU A 13 -9.67 -4.33 -14.61
N THR A 14 -10.78 -4.10 -15.29
CA THR A 14 -11.52 -5.16 -15.99
C THR A 14 -11.89 -4.69 -17.38
N ASP A 15 -11.51 -5.47 -18.39
CA ASP A 15 -12.05 -5.35 -19.75
C ASP A 15 -12.95 -6.54 -20.09
N SER A 16 -13.33 -6.69 -21.36
CA SER A 16 -14.18 -7.78 -21.84
C SER A 16 -13.59 -9.19 -21.71
N ARG A 17 -12.29 -9.33 -21.40
CA ARG A 17 -11.53 -10.58 -21.44
C ARG A 17 -10.59 -10.78 -20.25
N ASP A 18 -10.02 -9.71 -19.71
CA ASP A 18 -8.96 -9.75 -18.72
C ASP A 18 -9.31 -8.98 -17.42
N LEU A 19 -8.83 -9.52 -16.30
CA LEU A 19 -8.90 -8.92 -14.97
C LEU A 19 -7.48 -8.68 -14.46
N VAL A 20 -7.13 -7.42 -14.26
CA VAL A 20 -5.86 -7.03 -13.64
C VAL A 20 -6.14 -6.43 -12.28
N GLN A 21 -5.84 -7.20 -11.23
CA GLN A 21 -5.90 -6.73 -9.85
C GLN A 21 -4.50 -6.37 -9.36
N ARG A 22 -4.36 -5.16 -8.84
CA ARG A 22 -3.16 -4.71 -8.11
C ARG A 22 -3.44 -4.87 -6.62
N GLY A 23 -2.49 -5.44 -5.89
CA GLY A 23 -2.59 -5.61 -4.43
C GLY A 23 -2.79 -4.28 -3.69
N TRP A 24 -3.07 -4.39 -2.39
CA TRP A 24 -3.22 -3.21 -1.52
C TRP A 24 -1.90 -2.45 -1.39
N ARG A 25 -1.97 -1.12 -1.43
CA ARG A 25 -0.82 -0.22 -1.33
C ARG A 25 -1.13 0.92 -0.40
N SER A 26 -0.15 1.39 0.35
CA SER A 26 -0.30 2.54 1.24
C SER A 26 -0.53 3.84 0.47
N ASN A 27 -1.31 4.75 1.04
CA ASN A 27 -1.45 6.12 0.57
C ASN A 27 -0.97 7.12 1.63
N LEU A 28 -0.63 8.33 1.19
CA LEU A 28 -0.22 9.41 2.10
C LEU A 28 -1.47 10.14 2.60
N ILE A 29 -1.68 10.19 3.91
CA ILE A 29 -2.64 11.13 4.51
C ILE A 29 -1.98 12.50 4.61
N VAL A 30 -2.53 13.50 3.91
CA VAL A 30 -1.93 14.84 3.84
C VAL A 30 -2.36 15.70 5.03
N GLN A 31 -1.61 16.76 5.30
CA GLN A 31 -1.82 17.65 6.44
C GLN A 31 -3.22 18.28 6.46
N ASN A 32 -3.81 18.54 5.29
CA ASN A 32 -5.15 19.11 5.17
C ASN A 32 -6.26 18.20 5.74
N CYS A 33 -6.03 16.89 5.85
CA CYS A 33 -6.95 15.99 6.55
C CYS A 33 -7.16 16.42 8.01
N ASN A 34 -6.10 16.85 8.71
CA ASN A 34 -6.19 17.30 10.09
C ASN A 34 -7.00 18.60 10.24
N LEU A 35 -6.90 19.50 9.25
CA LEU A 35 -7.68 20.73 9.21
C LEU A 35 -9.17 20.42 9.01
N LEU A 36 -9.48 19.49 8.09
CA LEU A 36 -10.84 19.05 7.87
C LEU A 36 -11.44 18.40 9.12
N LEU A 37 -10.70 17.50 9.77
CA LEU A 37 -11.15 16.89 11.02
C LEU A 37 -11.42 17.92 12.10
N ALA A 38 -10.54 18.91 12.29
CA ALA A 38 -10.75 19.98 13.26
C ALA A 38 -12.03 20.79 12.94
N ALA A 39 -12.29 21.06 11.66
CA ALA A 39 -13.49 21.78 11.23
C ALA A 39 -14.78 20.97 11.44
N LEU A 40 -14.76 19.67 11.14
CA LEU A 40 -15.87 18.75 11.42
C LEU A 40 -16.16 18.64 12.93
N MET A 41 -15.13 18.56 13.77
CA MET A 41 -15.28 18.51 15.23
C MET A 41 -15.82 19.81 15.83
N LYS A 42 -15.49 20.95 15.22
CA LYS A 42 -16.10 22.25 15.55
C LYS A 42 -17.55 22.35 15.06
N ASN A 43 -18.01 21.42 14.23
CA ASN A 43 -19.28 21.48 13.51
C ASN A 43 -19.38 22.75 12.66
N ASP A 44 -18.33 23.06 11.88
CA ASP A 44 -18.31 24.20 10.96
C ASP A 44 -19.34 23.98 9.83
N ASN A 45 -20.28 24.92 9.65
CA ASN A 45 -21.53 24.70 8.92
C ASN A 45 -21.39 24.40 7.42
N ASN A 46 -20.21 24.60 6.83
CA ASN A 46 -19.94 24.36 5.41
C ASN A 46 -18.96 23.20 5.16
N MET A 47 -18.60 22.47 6.21
CA MET A 47 -17.61 21.39 6.12
C MET A 47 -18.30 20.04 6.16
N GLN A 48 -18.06 19.24 5.13
CA GLN A 48 -18.56 17.89 5.02
C GLN A 48 -17.42 16.88 5.03
N GLY A 49 -17.77 15.60 5.12
CA GLY A 49 -16.80 14.50 5.09
C GLY A 49 -16.13 14.33 3.72
N ILE A 50 -15.91 13.09 3.33
CA ILE A 50 -15.32 12.77 2.03
C ILE A 50 -16.41 12.92 0.96
N LEU A 51 -16.15 13.75 -0.07
CA LEU A 51 -17.13 14.10 -1.10
C LEU A 51 -16.73 13.64 -2.49
N TYR A 52 -15.43 13.70 -2.82
CA TYR A 52 -14.95 13.41 -4.18
C TYR A 52 -13.69 12.55 -4.17
N LEU A 53 -13.55 11.71 -5.20
CA LEU A 53 -12.26 11.15 -5.63
C LEU A 53 -11.84 11.87 -6.90
N ALA A 54 -10.76 12.65 -6.84
CA ALA A 54 -10.17 13.26 -8.02
C ALA A 54 -9.03 12.41 -8.59
N ILE A 55 -8.88 12.43 -9.91
CA ILE A 55 -7.88 11.66 -10.66
C ILE A 55 -7.12 12.64 -11.55
N GLY A 56 -5.80 12.46 -11.65
CA GLY A 56 -4.93 13.31 -12.44
C GLY A 56 -3.92 12.57 -13.31
N GLU A 57 -3.45 13.25 -14.35
CA GLU A 57 -2.41 12.74 -15.26
C GLU A 57 -1.02 12.78 -14.63
N GLY A 58 -0.83 13.57 -13.57
CA GLY A 58 0.49 13.88 -13.04
C GLY A 58 1.33 14.66 -14.05
N LYS A 59 2.65 14.46 -14.00
CA LYS A 59 3.61 14.98 -14.98
C LYS A 59 4.25 13.83 -15.75
N ASP A 60 4.67 14.09 -16.99
CA ASP A 60 5.25 13.07 -17.86
C ASP A 60 6.62 12.56 -17.37
N ASP A 61 7.39 13.39 -16.66
CA ASP A 61 8.70 13.03 -16.10
C ASP A 61 8.62 12.04 -14.92
N TRP A 62 7.42 11.78 -14.40
CA TRP A 62 7.18 10.80 -13.33
C TRP A 62 7.30 9.36 -13.81
N ASP A 63 7.22 9.10 -15.12
CA ASP A 63 7.44 7.76 -15.68
C ASP A 63 8.91 7.33 -15.57
N LEU A 64 9.82 8.31 -15.49
CA LEU A 64 11.27 8.09 -15.41
C LEU A 64 11.79 8.13 -13.97
N SER A 65 11.00 8.64 -13.03
CA SER A 65 11.41 8.83 -11.65
C SER A 65 10.22 8.70 -10.70
N HIS A 66 10.35 7.83 -9.69
CA HIS A 66 9.33 7.72 -8.67
C HIS A 66 9.26 9.02 -7.85
N GLN A 67 8.09 9.64 -7.84
CA GLN A 67 7.87 10.86 -7.08
C GLN A 67 7.30 10.52 -5.71
N VAL A 68 7.86 11.15 -4.69
CA VAL A 68 7.39 11.00 -3.32
C VAL A 68 6.30 12.04 -3.07
N PRO A 69 5.06 11.64 -2.73
CA PRO A 69 4.01 12.59 -2.37
C PRO A 69 4.42 13.39 -1.12
N LEU A 70 4.11 14.69 -1.09
CA LEU A 70 4.42 15.57 0.04
C LEU A 70 3.22 15.72 0.98
N LEU A 71 3.48 15.79 2.28
CA LEU A 71 2.44 15.99 3.30
C LEU A 71 1.68 17.31 3.15
N THR A 72 2.31 18.31 2.54
CA THR A 72 1.76 19.65 2.32
C THR A 72 1.03 19.78 0.99
N THR A 73 0.93 18.70 0.19
CA THR A 73 0.17 18.72 -1.05
C THR A 73 -1.31 18.99 -0.76
N THR A 74 -1.88 19.97 -1.47
CA THR A 74 -3.28 20.38 -1.32
C THR A 74 -4.11 20.12 -2.57
N LYS A 75 -3.48 19.76 -3.68
CA LYS A 75 -4.10 19.57 -5.00
C LYS A 75 -3.31 18.61 -5.86
N LEU A 76 -3.96 18.02 -6.86
CA LEU A 76 -3.30 17.20 -7.87
C LEU A 76 -2.43 18.08 -8.79
N ALA A 77 -1.39 17.51 -9.38
CA ALA A 77 -0.54 18.22 -10.32
C ALA A 77 -1.29 18.59 -11.60
N LYS A 78 -2.10 17.66 -12.14
CA LYS A 78 -2.97 17.89 -13.29
C LYS A 78 -4.24 17.06 -13.17
N GLU A 79 -5.22 17.59 -12.45
CA GLU A 79 -6.54 16.98 -12.30
C GLU A 79 -7.28 16.91 -13.65
N VAL A 80 -7.80 15.74 -13.98
CA VAL A 80 -8.57 15.47 -15.22
C VAL A 80 -10.05 15.43 -14.92
N THR A 81 -10.41 14.72 -13.85
CA THR A 81 -11.80 14.50 -13.47
C THR A 81 -11.88 14.28 -11.96
N ARG A 82 -13.07 14.50 -11.42
CA ARG A 82 -13.43 14.07 -10.08
C ARG A 82 -14.80 13.43 -10.08
N LEU A 83 -14.90 12.36 -9.30
CA LEU A 83 -16.10 11.56 -9.17
C LEU A 83 -16.70 11.83 -7.80
N GLU A 84 -17.97 12.18 -7.78
CA GLU A 84 -18.74 12.32 -6.56
C GLU A 84 -18.83 10.96 -5.86
N ILE A 85 -18.64 10.96 -4.54
CA ILE A 85 -18.73 9.80 -3.69
C ILE A 85 -20.08 9.84 -2.99
N THR A 86 -20.92 8.86 -3.32
CA THR A 86 -22.24 8.68 -2.72
C THR A 86 -22.16 7.85 -1.43
N GLU A 87 -23.19 7.98 -0.58
CA GLU A 87 -23.27 7.25 0.69
C GLU A 87 -23.09 5.73 0.52
N ASN A 88 -23.70 5.13 -0.52
CA ASN A 88 -23.61 3.69 -0.80
C ASN A 88 -22.20 3.22 -1.19
N GLN A 89 -21.29 4.14 -1.51
CA GLN A 89 -19.90 3.83 -1.85
C GLN A 89 -18.98 3.86 -0.64
N VAL A 90 -19.48 4.31 0.52
CA VAL A 90 -18.73 4.40 1.77
C VAL A 90 -19.33 3.46 2.80
N VAL A 91 -18.56 2.50 3.27
CA VAL A 91 -19.01 1.53 4.28
C VAL A 91 -18.08 1.51 5.48
N TYR A 92 -18.65 1.32 6.67
CA TYR A 92 -17.85 1.02 7.86
C TYR A 92 -17.30 -0.40 7.77
N LEU A 93 -16.07 -0.59 8.25
CA LEU A 93 -15.44 -1.91 8.33
C LEU A 93 -15.20 -2.32 9.79
N ASP A 94 -15.29 -3.62 10.10
CA ASP A 94 -14.75 -4.18 11.34
C ASP A 94 -13.23 -4.39 11.28
N ASN A 95 -12.66 -4.98 12.35
CA ASN A 95 -11.23 -5.27 12.42
C ASN A 95 -10.75 -6.32 11.42
N LEU A 96 -11.67 -7.11 10.85
CA LEU A 96 -11.42 -8.14 9.85
C LEU A 96 -11.67 -7.64 8.42
N ASP A 97 -11.85 -6.33 8.24
CA ASP A 97 -12.20 -5.69 6.97
C ASP A 97 -13.54 -6.15 6.37
N LYS A 98 -14.50 -6.53 7.22
CA LYS A 98 -15.86 -6.85 6.79
C LYS A 98 -16.78 -5.63 6.97
N PRO A 99 -17.69 -5.37 6.02
CA PRO A 99 -18.67 -4.31 6.16
C PRO A 99 -19.55 -4.49 7.40
N VAL A 100 -19.80 -3.39 8.12
CA VAL A 100 -20.70 -3.34 9.27
C VAL A 100 -21.62 -2.10 9.18
N GLU A 101 -22.80 -2.18 9.78
CA GLU A 101 -23.75 -1.05 9.81
C GLU A 101 -23.49 -0.09 10.97
N THR A 102 -22.77 -0.55 12.00
CA THR A 102 -22.43 0.27 13.17
C THR A 102 -21.22 1.16 12.89
N ILE A 103 -21.23 2.36 13.46
CA ILE A 103 -20.09 3.29 13.39
C ILE A 103 -18.79 2.57 13.78
N SER A 104 -17.80 2.66 12.91
CA SER A 104 -16.47 2.13 13.10
C SER A 104 -15.41 3.21 12.85
N ASN A 105 -14.21 2.99 13.38
CA ASN A 105 -13.04 3.79 13.08
C ASN A 105 -12.34 3.37 11.77
N ARG A 106 -12.98 2.53 10.95
CA ARG A 106 -12.49 2.09 9.63
C ARG A 106 -13.56 2.31 8.57
N LEU A 107 -13.13 2.82 7.42
CA LEU A 107 -13.96 3.04 6.25
C LEU A 107 -13.38 2.32 5.03
N GLU A 108 -14.24 1.75 4.19
CA GLU A 108 -13.91 1.42 2.80
C GLU A 108 -14.72 2.31 1.85
N ILE A 109 -14.04 2.82 0.84
CA ILE A 109 -14.61 3.65 -0.22
C ILE A 109 -14.40 2.89 -1.52
N THR A 110 -15.47 2.53 -2.21
CA THR A 110 -15.38 1.83 -3.51
C THR A 110 -15.91 2.72 -4.61
N ILE A 111 -15.01 3.16 -5.48
CA ILE A 111 -15.35 3.94 -6.68
C ILE A 111 -15.15 3.07 -7.90
N LYS A 112 -16.17 3.05 -8.76
CA LYS A 112 -16.15 2.35 -10.04
C LYS A 112 -16.48 3.38 -11.12
N PHE A 113 -15.68 3.42 -12.16
CA PHE A 113 -15.94 4.25 -13.32
C PHE A 113 -15.57 3.50 -14.60
N ARG A 114 -16.25 3.84 -15.70
CA ARG A 114 -15.95 3.33 -17.03
C ARG A 114 -15.10 4.34 -17.75
N GLY A 115 -14.18 3.88 -18.61
CA GLY A 115 -13.35 4.76 -19.40
C GLY A 115 -14.18 5.72 -20.25
N GLU A 116 -15.30 5.25 -20.81
CA GLU A 116 -16.24 6.10 -21.57
C GLU A 116 -16.78 7.31 -20.79
N ASP A 117 -16.76 7.29 -19.46
CA ASP A 117 -17.31 8.37 -18.62
C ASP A 117 -16.43 9.64 -18.66
N PHE A 118 -15.16 9.54 -19.03
CA PHE A 118 -14.23 10.69 -19.02
C PHE A 118 -13.11 10.66 -20.07
N ILE A 119 -13.02 9.60 -20.89
CA ILE A 119 -12.02 9.50 -21.97
C ILE A 119 -12.64 10.00 -23.27
N SER A 120 -12.15 11.15 -23.75
CA SER A 120 -12.63 11.76 -25.00
C SER A 120 -11.76 11.45 -26.22
N ASN A 121 -10.47 11.15 -26.04
CA ASN A 121 -9.49 11.04 -27.14
C ASN A 121 -8.83 9.65 -27.23
N GLY A 122 -9.64 8.59 -27.09
CA GLY A 122 -9.21 7.20 -27.26
C GLY A 122 -8.55 6.58 -26.03
N PHE A 123 -7.60 7.28 -25.39
CA PHE A 123 -7.01 6.86 -24.13
C PHE A 123 -6.77 8.05 -23.18
N GLN A 124 -6.66 7.75 -21.89
CA GLN A 124 -6.34 8.72 -20.84
C GLN A 124 -5.28 8.12 -19.91
N THR A 125 -4.17 8.82 -19.77
CA THR A 125 -3.10 8.43 -18.86
C THR A 125 -3.35 9.05 -17.49
N ILE A 126 -3.26 8.23 -16.43
CA ILE A 126 -3.41 8.67 -15.03
C ILE A 126 -2.22 8.22 -14.19
N ARG A 127 -1.80 9.07 -13.26
CA ARG A 127 -0.64 8.85 -12.37
C ARG A 127 -0.89 9.24 -10.92
N GLU A 128 -1.97 9.95 -10.65
CA GLU A 128 -2.27 10.43 -9.32
C GLU A 128 -3.76 10.40 -9.02
N PHE A 129 -4.07 10.39 -7.73
CA PHE A 129 -5.42 10.64 -7.22
C PHE A 129 -5.39 11.18 -5.80
N GLY A 130 -6.53 11.72 -5.38
CA GLY A 130 -6.76 12.14 -4.00
C GLY A 130 -8.24 12.14 -3.65
N LEU A 131 -8.53 11.92 -2.38
CA LEU A 131 -9.83 12.14 -1.77
C LEU A 131 -9.94 13.60 -1.35
N PHE A 132 -11.10 14.19 -1.61
CA PHE A 132 -11.40 15.59 -1.28
C PHE A 132 -12.69 15.68 -0.47
N GLY A 133 -12.69 16.55 0.54
CA GLY A 133 -13.81 16.80 1.43
C GLY A 133 -13.94 18.27 1.83
N GLY A 134 -14.70 18.54 2.89
CA GLY A 134 -14.95 19.89 3.37
C GLY A 134 -15.94 20.63 2.49
N ASP A 135 -15.49 21.72 1.88
CA ASP A 135 -16.22 22.55 0.92
C ASP A 135 -15.93 22.18 -0.55
N ALA A 136 -15.46 20.94 -0.79
CA ALA A 136 -15.21 20.44 -2.14
C ALA A 136 -16.47 20.52 -3.00
N ILE A 137 -16.30 20.99 -4.25
CA ILE A 137 -17.33 21.04 -5.28
C ILE A 137 -16.86 20.29 -6.54
N GLN A 138 -17.67 20.26 -7.58
CA GLN A 138 -17.34 19.60 -8.85
C GLN A 138 -16.15 20.25 -9.58
N GLU A 139 -15.83 21.50 -9.29
CA GLU A 139 -14.69 22.20 -9.89
C GLU A 139 -13.35 21.64 -9.43
N PRO A 140 -12.36 21.46 -10.33
CA PRO A 140 -11.03 20.98 -10.00
C PRO A 140 -10.32 21.80 -8.92
N ASN A 141 -9.45 21.13 -8.15
CA ASN A 141 -8.68 21.72 -7.04
C ASN A 141 -9.50 22.38 -5.92
N SER A 142 -10.81 22.12 -5.82
CA SER A 142 -11.63 22.59 -4.71
C SER A 142 -11.63 21.62 -3.53
N GLY A 143 -11.82 22.15 -2.33
CA GLY A 143 -11.94 21.39 -1.09
C GLY A 143 -10.63 21.10 -0.37
N PHE A 144 -10.74 20.29 0.68
CA PHE A 144 -9.61 19.80 1.47
C PHE A 144 -9.18 18.44 0.97
N MET A 145 -7.96 18.35 0.44
CA MET A 145 -7.33 17.06 0.15
C MET A 145 -7.10 16.28 1.45
N ILE A 146 -7.51 15.01 1.45
CA ILE A 146 -7.47 14.11 2.61
C ILE A 146 -6.30 13.14 2.47
N ASN A 147 -6.15 12.54 1.30
CA ASN A 147 -5.02 11.70 0.95
C ASN A 147 -4.47 12.07 -0.43
N TYR A 148 -3.27 11.59 -0.71
CA TYR A 148 -2.63 11.77 -1.99
C TYR A 148 -1.80 10.55 -2.36
N VAL A 149 -1.90 10.14 -3.62
CA VAL A 149 -1.14 9.02 -4.16
C VAL A 149 -0.58 9.41 -5.52
N ILE A 150 0.70 9.08 -5.70
CA ILE A 150 1.33 8.98 -7.01
C ILE A 150 1.57 7.48 -7.25
N HIS A 151 1.04 6.95 -8.35
CA HIS A 151 1.15 5.53 -8.70
C HIS A 151 1.77 5.37 -10.09
N PRO A 152 2.28 4.17 -10.43
CA PRO A 152 2.76 3.89 -11.78
C PRO A 152 1.69 4.21 -12.82
N ARG A 153 2.15 4.63 -14.01
CA ARG A 153 1.29 4.94 -15.16
C ARG A 153 0.21 3.89 -15.37
N ILE A 154 -1.02 4.36 -15.54
CA ILE A 154 -2.15 3.55 -15.99
C ILE A 154 -2.72 4.25 -17.21
N ASP A 155 -2.71 3.55 -18.33
CA ASP A 155 -3.38 3.99 -19.56
C ASP A 155 -4.76 3.37 -19.59
N LEU A 156 -5.77 4.22 -19.48
CA LEU A 156 -7.16 3.83 -19.56
C LEU A 156 -7.66 4.02 -20.98
N THR A 157 -8.53 3.13 -21.43
CA THR A 157 -9.24 3.18 -22.72
C THR A 157 -10.74 3.20 -22.44
N SER A 158 -11.56 3.60 -23.41
CA SER A 158 -13.00 3.78 -23.20
C SER A 158 -13.75 2.48 -22.83
N ASP A 159 -13.22 1.33 -23.23
CA ASP A 159 -13.77 0.00 -22.95
C ASP A 159 -13.38 -0.57 -21.57
N LEU A 160 -12.40 0.04 -20.89
CA LEU A 160 -11.97 -0.41 -19.57
C LEU A 160 -12.95 0.04 -18.47
N THR A 161 -13.16 -0.86 -17.51
CA THR A 161 -13.77 -0.54 -16.22
C THR A 161 -12.69 -0.50 -15.15
N PHE A 162 -12.61 0.61 -14.44
CA PHE A 162 -11.66 0.78 -13.35
C PHE A 162 -12.41 0.85 -12.03
N THR A 163 -12.04 -0.01 -11.10
CA THR A 163 -12.55 -0.01 -9.72
C THR A 163 -11.41 0.26 -8.77
N ARG A 164 -11.55 1.29 -7.94
CA ARG A 164 -10.61 1.60 -6.86
C ARG A 164 -11.31 1.46 -5.52
N LYS A 165 -10.69 0.66 -4.66
CA LYS A 165 -11.05 0.56 -3.25
C LYS A 165 -10.03 1.34 -2.44
N LEU A 166 -10.50 2.15 -1.51
CA LEU A 166 -9.64 2.83 -0.53
C LEU A 166 -10.10 2.46 0.86
N ARG A 167 -9.16 2.22 1.77
CA ARG A 167 -9.46 2.06 3.19
C ARG A 167 -8.79 3.15 3.98
N LEU A 168 -9.52 3.69 4.96
CA LEU A 168 -9.00 4.63 5.95
C LEU A 168 -9.21 4.04 7.34
N ALA A 169 -8.18 4.12 8.19
CA ALA A 169 -8.25 3.69 9.58
C ALA A 169 -7.87 4.86 10.49
N PHE A 170 -8.75 5.15 11.46
CA PHE A 170 -8.64 6.24 12.43
C PHE A 170 -8.30 5.65 13.80
N SER A 171 -7.01 5.50 14.09
CA SER A 171 -6.54 4.89 15.35
C SER A 171 -5.99 5.93 16.33
N MET A 172 -6.37 5.82 17.62
CA MET A 172 -5.61 6.46 18.70
C MET A 172 -4.26 5.76 18.81
N GLY A 173 -3.18 6.50 19.04
CA GLY A 173 -1.81 5.99 19.16
C GLY A 173 -1.52 5.05 20.35
N ALA A 174 -2.43 4.14 20.68
CA ALA A 174 -2.07 2.81 21.15
C ALA A 174 -1.98 1.94 19.89
N ILE A 175 -0.88 1.22 19.73
CA ILE A 175 -0.62 0.33 18.61
C ILE A 175 -1.75 -0.73 18.62
N ASP A 176 -2.83 -0.50 17.89
CA ASP A 176 -3.66 -1.61 17.40
C ASP A 176 -2.69 -2.47 16.60
N GLU A 177 -2.52 -3.71 17.07
CA GLU A 177 -1.57 -4.66 16.53
C GLU A 177 -1.68 -4.65 15.01
N GLU A 178 -0.61 -4.10 14.43
CA GLU A 178 -0.52 -3.74 13.04
C GLU A 178 -0.95 -4.92 12.17
N ARG A 179 -2.02 -4.75 11.37
CA ARG A 179 -2.01 -5.40 10.07
C ARG A 179 -0.79 -4.89 9.33
N LEU A 180 0.29 -5.65 9.41
CA LEU A 180 1.59 -5.30 8.88
C LEU A 180 1.55 -5.46 7.36
N MET A 181 0.85 -4.54 6.68
CA MET A 181 0.85 -4.39 5.22
C MET A 181 2.13 -3.67 4.78
N GLY A 182 3.28 -4.14 5.25
CA GLY A 182 4.58 -3.68 4.78
C GLY A 182 5.18 -4.65 3.78
N VAL A 183 6.36 -4.28 3.26
CA VAL A 183 7.09 -5.04 2.25
C VAL A 183 7.16 -6.53 2.62
N GLY A 184 6.75 -7.38 1.69
CA GLY A 184 6.78 -8.84 1.86
C GLY A 184 5.66 -9.43 2.72
N ALA A 185 4.63 -8.66 3.11
CA ALA A 185 3.47 -9.18 3.83
C ALA A 185 2.76 -10.32 3.08
N ASN A 186 2.75 -10.26 1.74
CA ASN A 186 2.15 -11.28 0.88
C ASN A 186 3.04 -12.52 0.65
N LEU A 187 4.28 -12.54 1.18
CA LEU A 187 5.13 -13.74 1.08
C LEU A 187 4.49 -14.90 1.85
N PRO A 188 4.62 -16.14 1.35
CA PRO A 188 4.05 -17.29 2.03
C PRO A 188 4.77 -17.56 3.35
N VAL A 189 4.07 -18.14 4.34
CA VAL A 189 4.67 -18.44 5.66
C VAL A 189 5.90 -19.33 5.59
N ILE A 190 5.96 -20.23 4.60
CA ILE A 190 7.12 -21.11 4.37
C ILE A 190 8.40 -20.35 4.01
N SER A 191 8.31 -19.06 3.68
CA SER A 191 9.49 -18.23 3.45
C SER A 191 10.27 -17.90 4.72
N ILE A 192 9.68 -18.06 5.92
CA ILE A 192 10.34 -17.80 7.19
C ILE A 192 11.31 -18.92 7.53
N ASP A 193 12.53 -18.55 7.93
CA ASP A 193 13.52 -19.50 8.41
C ASP A 193 12.99 -20.29 9.62
N GLY A 194 13.03 -21.62 9.50
CA GLY A 194 12.53 -22.57 10.49
C GLY A 194 11.08 -23.02 10.30
N ILE A 195 10.35 -22.49 9.31
CA ILE A 195 9.04 -23.01 8.89
C ILE A 195 9.23 -23.98 7.72
N GLY A 196 9.31 -25.28 8.03
CA GLY A 196 9.23 -26.34 7.03
C GLY A 196 7.78 -26.69 6.67
N ASP A 197 7.61 -27.62 5.72
CA ASP A 197 6.30 -28.06 5.20
C ASP A 197 5.30 -28.42 6.32
N GLU A 198 5.75 -29.14 7.34
CA GLU A 198 4.90 -29.57 8.47
C GLU A 198 4.27 -28.37 9.22
N TYR A 199 5.05 -27.32 9.48
CA TYR A 199 4.54 -26.12 10.15
C TYR A 199 3.73 -25.23 9.20
N ALA A 200 4.11 -25.16 7.92
CA ALA A 200 3.36 -24.44 6.92
C ALA A 200 1.95 -25.02 6.73
N ASP A 201 1.84 -26.36 6.65
CA ASP A 201 0.56 -27.06 6.55
C ASP A 201 -0.31 -26.82 7.79
N GLU A 202 0.28 -26.83 8.98
CA GLU A 202 -0.45 -26.60 10.22
C GLU A 202 -0.93 -25.15 10.35
N LEU A 203 -0.11 -24.17 9.96
CA LEU A 203 -0.50 -22.75 9.86
C LEU A 203 -1.64 -22.59 8.84
N GLY A 204 -1.54 -23.24 7.68
CA GLY A 204 -2.55 -23.22 6.63
C GLY A 204 -3.90 -23.77 7.09
N LYS A 205 -3.94 -24.88 7.85
CA LYS A 205 -5.18 -25.41 8.46
C LYS A 205 -5.86 -24.40 9.38
N ASN A 206 -5.10 -23.47 9.96
CA ASN A 206 -5.59 -22.40 10.82
C ASN A 206 -5.81 -21.06 10.07
N GLY A 207 -5.75 -21.08 8.74
CA GLY A 207 -6.03 -19.91 7.90
C GLY A 207 -4.89 -18.91 7.78
N ILE A 208 -3.66 -19.30 8.16
CA ILE A 208 -2.48 -18.43 8.16
C ILE A 208 -1.61 -18.83 6.97
N TYR A 209 -1.63 -18.04 5.89
CA TYR A 209 -0.96 -18.39 4.64
C TYR A 209 0.19 -17.45 4.29
N SER A 210 0.15 -16.22 4.80
CA SER A 210 1.11 -15.16 4.50
C SER A 210 1.86 -14.65 5.74
N LEU A 211 2.96 -13.91 5.51
CA LEU A 211 3.67 -13.24 6.60
C LEU A 211 2.82 -12.18 7.29
N GLY A 212 1.94 -11.51 6.55
CA GLY A 212 0.95 -10.58 7.10
C GLY A 212 0.03 -11.29 8.11
N ASP A 213 -0.56 -12.43 7.70
CA ASP A 213 -1.40 -13.23 8.59
C ASP A 213 -0.62 -13.66 9.85
N LEU A 214 0.61 -14.16 9.65
CA LEU A 214 1.47 -14.66 10.72
C LEU A 214 1.94 -13.56 11.67
N ALA A 215 2.10 -12.33 11.19
CA ALA A 215 2.48 -11.18 12.01
C ALA A 215 1.34 -10.72 12.95
N GLU A 216 0.10 -10.99 12.56
CA GLU A 216 -1.13 -10.55 13.23
C GLU A 216 -1.63 -11.52 14.30
N ILE A 217 -1.24 -12.81 14.25
CA ILE A 217 -1.77 -13.81 15.19
C ILE A 217 -1.49 -13.46 16.66
N ASP A 218 -2.39 -13.85 17.55
CA ASP A 218 -2.14 -13.78 18.99
C ASP A 218 -1.07 -14.83 19.39
N PRO A 219 0.09 -14.41 19.94
CA PRO A 219 1.17 -15.31 20.29
C PRO A 219 0.84 -16.28 21.44
N PHE A 220 -0.25 -16.05 22.17
CA PHE A 220 -0.69 -16.92 23.26
C PHE A 220 -1.80 -17.89 22.83
N SER A 221 -2.40 -17.65 21.67
CA SER A 221 -3.39 -18.54 21.09
C SER A 221 -2.71 -19.80 20.51
N PRO A 222 -3.16 -21.02 20.88
CA PRO A 222 -2.57 -22.25 20.36
C PRO A 222 -2.88 -22.41 18.87
N VAL A 223 -1.87 -22.76 18.08
CA VAL A 223 -2.01 -23.06 16.65
C VAL A 223 -1.55 -24.49 16.40
N GLY A 224 -2.51 -25.42 16.47
CA GLY A 224 -2.25 -26.82 16.17
C GLY A 224 -1.16 -27.45 17.03
N ILE A 225 -0.21 -28.12 16.36
CA ILE A 225 0.96 -28.76 16.99
C ILE A 225 2.15 -27.82 17.21
N ILE A 226 2.06 -26.55 16.80
CA ILE A 226 3.20 -25.63 16.81
C ILE A 226 3.50 -25.20 18.27
N PRO A 227 4.72 -25.44 18.79
CA PRO A 227 5.08 -24.99 20.13
C PRO A 227 5.00 -23.46 20.26
N GLN A 228 4.47 -22.94 21.37
CA GLN A 228 4.30 -21.50 21.57
C GLN A 228 5.60 -20.70 21.41
N GLY A 229 6.74 -21.24 21.85
CA GLY A 229 8.05 -20.61 21.67
C GLY A 229 8.42 -20.43 20.19
N ARG A 230 8.07 -21.40 19.34
CA ARG A 230 8.29 -21.34 17.89
C ARG A 230 7.33 -20.36 17.22
N LEU A 231 6.05 -20.39 17.60
CA LEU A 231 5.06 -19.45 17.07
C LEU A 231 5.45 -17.99 17.32
N ARG A 232 5.99 -17.70 18.52
CA ARG A 232 6.51 -16.36 18.87
C ARG A 232 7.72 -15.95 18.01
N ASP A 233 8.63 -16.89 17.74
CA ASP A 233 9.80 -16.66 16.89
C ASP A 233 9.38 -16.38 15.45
N PHE A 234 8.52 -17.23 14.89
CA PHE A 234 7.97 -17.06 13.54
C PHE A 234 7.26 -15.72 13.35
N ARG A 235 6.42 -15.35 14.31
CA ARG A 235 5.75 -14.04 14.33
C ARG A 235 6.75 -12.89 14.42
N ALA A 236 7.80 -13.01 15.24
CA ALA A 236 8.81 -11.97 15.34
C ALA A 236 9.54 -11.77 14.00
N LYS A 237 9.92 -12.85 13.31
CA LYS A 237 10.53 -12.82 11.98
C LYS A 237 9.60 -12.21 10.93
N ALA A 238 8.32 -12.63 10.89
CA ALA A 238 7.32 -12.06 10.00
C ALA A 238 7.16 -10.54 10.22
N ARG A 239 7.10 -10.11 11.49
CA ARG A 239 7.05 -8.69 11.85
C ARG A 239 8.30 -7.92 11.45
N MET A 240 9.48 -8.53 11.53
CA MET A 240 10.71 -7.90 11.05
C MET A 240 10.63 -7.64 9.56
N VAL A 241 10.24 -8.64 8.76
CA VAL A 241 10.07 -8.52 7.30
C VAL A 241 9.09 -7.41 6.96
N SER A 242 7.88 -7.45 7.53
CA SER A 242 6.85 -6.45 7.22
C SER A 242 7.15 -5.05 7.77
N ARG A 243 8.17 -4.87 8.62
CA ARG A 243 8.63 -3.56 9.09
C ARG A 243 9.79 -3.01 8.27
N LEU A 244 10.30 -3.74 7.29
CA LEU A 244 11.21 -3.16 6.30
C LEU A 244 10.45 -2.07 5.53
N GLY A 245 10.57 -0.84 6.01
CA GLY A 245 10.29 0.33 5.21
C GLY A 245 11.47 0.53 4.28
N ILE A 246 11.52 -0.21 3.17
CA ILE A 246 12.62 -0.03 2.22
C ILE A 246 12.43 1.35 1.60
N ASN A 247 13.20 2.33 2.09
CA ASN A 247 13.05 3.73 1.71
C ASN A 247 13.91 3.95 0.47
N LEU A 248 13.49 3.30 -0.61
CA LEU A 248 14.33 3.09 -1.77
C LEU A 248 14.56 4.39 -2.55
N PRO A 249 15.82 4.78 -2.77
CA PRO A 249 16.22 5.57 -3.94
C PRO A 249 15.80 4.82 -5.22
N PRO A 250 15.98 5.36 -6.44
CA PRO A 250 15.54 4.69 -7.66
C PRO A 250 16.40 3.45 -7.98
N VAL A 251 16.20 2.36 -7.25
CA VAL A 251 16.86 1.06 -7.41
C VAL A 251 16.07 0.13 -8.34
N PHE A 252 15.13 0.69 -9.12
CA PHE A 252 14.39 -0.02 -10.15
C PHE A 252 15.28 -0.85 -11.09
N PRO A 253 16.50 -0.42 -11.47
CA PRO A 253 17.36 -1.27 -12.30
C PRO A 253 17.82 -2.57 -11.62
N LEU A 254 17.69 -2.65 -10.28
CA LEU A 254 17.97 -3.85 -9.49
C LEU A 254 16.71 -4.68 -9.19
N ALA A 255 15.54 -4.29 -9.71
CA ALA A 255 14.28 -4.95 -9.39
C ALA A 255 14.28 -6.45 -9.74
N ASP A 256 14.96 -6.86 -10.81
CA ASP A 256 15.02 -8.26 -11.24
C ASP A 256 16.13 -9.07 -10.53
N ARG A 257 16.95 -8.43 -9.69
CA ARG A 257 18.00 -9.12 -8.93
C ARG A 257 17.38 -9.80 -7.71
N SER A 258 17.82 -11.03 -7.44
CA SER A 258 17.45 -11.71 -6.20
C SER A 258 18.08 -11.03 -4.99
N ILE A 259 17.39 -11.09 -3.85
CA ILE A 259 17.90 -10.52 -2.60
C ILE A 259 19.24 -11.15 -2.21
N SER A 260 19.39 -12.46 -2.36
CA SER A 260 20.65 -13.16 -2.12
C SER A 260 21.79 -12.65 -3.02
N SER A 261 21.53 -12.42 -4.32
CA SER A 261 22.53 -11.83 -5.22
C SER A 261 22.92 -10.43 -4.79
N LEU A 262 21.93 -9.60 -4.43
CA LEU A 262 22.18 -8.24 -3.98
C LEU A 262 23.03 -8.20 -2.71
N LEU A 263 22.79 -9.10 -1.75
CA LEU A 263 23.52 -9.13 -0.48
C LEU A 263 24.92 -9.75 -0.58
N SER A 264 25.14 -10.63 -1.58
CA SER A 264 26.43 -11.31 -1.79
C SER A 264 27.43 -10.48 -2.61
N GLU A 265 26.94 -9.53 -3.39
CA GLU A 265 27.78 -8.74 -4.30
C GLU A 265 28.29 -7.46 -3.61
N ARG A 266 29.51 -7.03 -3.96
CA ARG A 266 30.10 -5.83 -3.36
C ARG A 266 29.40 -4.56 -3.90
N PRO A 267 29.10 -3.55 -3.07
CA PRO A 267 28.44 -2.32 -3.51
C PRO A 267 29.12 -1.63 -4.70
N GLU A 268 30.45 -1.67 -4.77
CA GLU A 268 31.22 -1.04 -5.85
C GLU A 268 30.99 -1.73 -7.19
N VAL A 269 30.76 -3.05 -7.20
CA VAL A 269 30.52 -3.81 -8.44
C VAL A 269 29.12 -3.54 -8.95
N LEU A 270 28.12 -3.60 -8.06
CA LEU A 270 26.73 -3.29 -8.39
C LEU A 270 26.56 -1.84 -8.89
N ALA A 271 27.32 -0.89 -8.35
CA ALA A 271 27.27 0.52 -8.75
C ALA A 271 27.82 0.75 -10.17
N ILE A 272 28.76 -0.08 -10.63
CA ILE A 272 29.31 0.00 -11.99
C ILE A 272 28.26 -0.45 -13.02
N ASP A 273 27.50 -1.49 -12.68
CA ASP A 273 26.53 -2.11 -13.58
C ASP A 273 25.22 -1.32 -13.71
N VAL A 274 24.97 -0.36 -12.81
CA VAL A 274 23.71 0.39 -12.77
C VAL A 274 23.93 1.90 -12.85
N PRO A 275 23.67 2.52 -14.01
CA PRO A 275 23.74 3.97 -14.16
C PRO A 275 22.85 4.70 -13.15
N GLY A 276 23.42 5.66 -12.42
CA GLY A 276 22.70 6.50 -11.47
C GLY A 276 22.64 5.99 -10.03
N LEU A 277 23.14 4.78 -9.74
CA LEU A 277 23.32 4.29 -8.38
C LEU A 277 24.77 4.51 -7.91
N THR A 278 24.94 5.04 -6.70
CA THR A 278 26.24 5.12 -6.05
C THR A 278 26.46 3.91 -5.16
N SER A 279 27.72 3.57 -4.88
CA SER A 279 28.06 2.50 -3.92
C SER A 279 27.46 2.76 -2.53
N GLU A 280 27.32 4.03 -2.13
CA GLU A 280 26.70 4.40 -0.84
C GLU A 280 25.20 4.06 -0.82
N ILE A 281 24.48 4.33 -1.91
CA ILE A 281 23.06 3.97 -2.03
C ILE A 281 22.88 2.45 -1.98
N ILE A 282 23.73 1.70 -2.69
CA ILE A 282 23.66 0.24 -2.69
C ILE A 282 24.02 -0.34 -1.33
N LYS A 283 25.00 0.24 -0.64
CA LYS A 283 25.36 -0.16 0.71
C LYS A 283 24.19 0.06 1.68
N GLN A 284 23.54 1.22 1.64
CA GLN A 284 22.36 1.49 2.45
C GLN A 284 21.23 0.48 2.15
N LEU A 285 20.99 0.17 0.87
CA LEU A 285 20.04 -0.86 0.46
C LEU A 285 20.40 -2.23 1.05
N GLN A 286 21.66 -2.66 0.93
CA GLN A 286 22.11 -3.94 1.47
C GLN A 286 21.98 -3.99 3.00
N GLU A 287 22.27 -2.89 3.70
CA GLU A 287 22.07 -2.78 5.15
C GLU A 287 20.60 -2.96 5.50
N GLU A 288 19.67 -2.32 4.79
CA GLU A 288 18.23 -2.50 4.98
C GLU A 288 17.80 -3.94 4.70
N LEU A 289 18.24 -4.53 3.57
CA LEU A 289 17.89 -5.89 3.17
C LEU A 289 18.53 -6.98 4.05
N SER A 290 19.61 -6.68 4.77
CA SER A 290 20.31 -7.66 5.63
C SER A 290 19.41 -8.25 6.72
N VAL A 291 18.38 -7.50 7.14
CA VAL A 291 17.35 -7.96 8.08
C VAL A 291 16.63 -9.21 7.56
N LEU A 292 16.50 -9.36 6.24
CA LEU A 292 15.85 -10.50 5.61
C LEU A 292 16.64 -11.80 5.77
N HIS A 293 17.97 -11.76 5.87
CA HIS A 293 18.79 -12.96 6.17
C HIS A 293 18.50 -13.56 7.55
N ILE A 294 18.00 -12.74 8.49
CA ILE A 294 17.67 -13.21 9.84
C ILE A 294 16.27 -13.85 9.85
N ALA A 295 15.39 -13.39 8.96
CA ALA A 295 13.97 -13.72 8.99
C ALA A 295 13.57 -14.79 7.97
N LEU A 296 14.19 -14.81 6.80
CA LEU A 296 13.82 -15.66 5.67
C LEU A 296 14.81 -16.79 5.46
N ASP A 297 14.32 -17.91 4.92
CA ASP A 297 15.15 -19.03 4.50
C ASP A 297 16.01 -18.68 3.28
N ASP A 298 17.24 -19.21 3.23
CA ASP A 298 18.21 -18.91 2.16
C ASP A 298 17.70 -19.32 0.77
N ALA A 299 16.95 -20.41 0.65
CA ALA A 299 16.39 -20.83 -0.63
C ALA A 299 15.34 -19.82 -1.13
N HIS A 300 14.59 -19.20 -0.23
CA HIS A 300 13.63 -18.15 -0.56
C HIS A 300 14.33 -16.83 -0.92
N LEU A 301 15.42 -16.46 -0.23
CA LEU A 301 16.19 -15.27 -0.57
C LEU A 301 16.82 -15.33 -1.98
N GLN A 302 17.07 -16.55 -2.48
CA GLN A 302 17.54 -16.76 -3.86
C GLN A 302 16.44 -16.59 -4.91
N GLN A 303 15.19 -16.83 -4.54
CA GLN A 303 14.03 -16.76 -5.45
C GLN A 303 13.34 -15.40 -5.45
N ILE A 304 13.30 -14.74 -4.28
CA ILE A 304 12.66 -13.44 -4.12
C ILE A 304 13.53 -12.37 -4.77
N THR A 305 12.95 -11.60 -5.66
CA THR A 305 13.59 -10.42 -6.25
C THR A 305 13.29 -9.15 -5.46
N LEU A 306 14.12 -8.13 -5.63
CA LEU A 306 13.83 -6.81 -5.06
C LEU A 306 12.49 -6.25 -5.56
N GLY A 307 12.13 -6.54 -6.81
CA GLY A 307 10.85 -6.17 -7.39
C GLY A 307 9.66 -6.84 -6.73
N ASP A 308 9.79 -8.10 -6.31
CA ASP A 308 8.73 -8.82 -5.60
C ASP A 308 8.46 -8.21 -4.23
N LEU A 309 9.52 -7.84 -3.51
CA LEU A 309 9.40 -7.12 -2.23
C LEU A 309 8.70 -5.76 -2.38
N ILE A 310 9.00 -5.01 -3.45
CA ILE A 310 8.40 -3.70 -3.70
C ILE A 310 6.92 -3.81 -4.14
N LYS A 311 6.55 -4.89 -4.83
CA LYS A 311 5.18 -5.13 -5.30
C LYS A 311 4.26 -5.70 -4.22
N ALA A 312 4.83 -6.40 -3.24
CA ALA A 312 4.14 -7.11 -2.14
C ALA A 312 3.70 -6.17 -1.01
#